data_AF-A0A9P1KFI7-F1
#
_entry.id   AF-A0A9P1KFI7-F1
#
_cell.length_a   1.000
_cell.length_b   1.000
_cell.length_c   1.000
_cell.angle_alpha   90.00
_cell.angle_beta   90.00
_cell.angle_gamma   90.00
#
_symmetry.space_group_name_H-M   'P 1'
#
loop_
_entity.id
_entity.type
_entity.pdbx_description
1 polymer ?
#
loop_
_entity_poly.entity_id
_entity_poly.type
_entity_poly.pdbx_seq_one_letter_code
_entity_poly.pdbx_strand_id
1 'polypeptide(L)'
;MNVIKFKYNKLAELHGFCDKEAKIGLIAQEVQEYYPEAVEVVKNDHTDSTEVDNNKIDYLTILYEKLVPLLVAGIQELSAKVESLGKPTASTNGNISNLPTSPIGLSVGDLWCDTDNDNVIKQVR
;
A
#
# COMPACT_ATOMS: atom_id res chain seq x y z
N MET A 1 5.54 -2.59 -10.46
CA MET A 1 4.21 -2.94 -11.01
C MET A 1 3.37 -1.69 -11.15
N ASN A 2 3.05 -1.33 -12.40
CA ASN A 2 2.27 -0.15 -12.75
C ASN A 2 0.84 -0.53 -13.14
N VAL A 3 -0.12 0.26 -12.66
CA VAL A 3 -1.52 0.18 -13.12
C VAL A 3 -1.67 1.04 -14.36
N ILE A 4 -2.17 0.44 -15.45
CA ILE A 4 -2.33 1.11 -16.74
C ILE A 4 -3.79 1.13 -17.20
N LYS A 5 -4.10 2.14 -18.01
CA LYS A 5 -5.34 2.18 -18.81
C LYS A 5 -5.01 1.73 -20.22
N PHE A 6 -5.72 0.73 -20.73
CA PHE A 6 -5.46 0.16 -22.06
C PHE A 6 -6.76 -0.08 -22.84
N LYS A 7 -6.62 -0.32 -24.14
CA LYS A 7 -7.69 -0.78 -25.03
C LYS A 7 -7.22 -2.03 -25.75
N TYR A 8 -8.18 -2.84 -26.21
CA TYR A 8 -7.86 -4.01 -27.01
C TYR A 8 -7.19 -3.60 -28.33
N ASN A 9 -6.25 -4.44 -28.78
CA ASN A 9 -5.64 -4.32 -30.09
C ASN A 9 -6.47 -5.11 -31.11
N LYS A 10 -6.12 -4.98 -32.39
CA LYS A 10 -6.83 -5.67 -33.48
C LYS A 10 -6.84 -7.20 -33.33
N LEU A 11 -5.80 -7.78 -32.72
CA LEU A 11 -5.74 -9.22 -32.47
C LEU A 11 -6.79 -9.64 -31.44
N ALA A 12 -6.89 -8.94 -30.32
CA ALA A 12 -7.91 -9.20 -29.31
C ALA A 12 -9.33 -9.02 -29.89
N GLU A 13 -9.56 -8.02 -30.72
CA GLU A 13 -10.83 -7.83 -31.43
C GLU A 13 -11.18 -9.05 -32.31
N LEU A 14 -10.20 -9.61 -33.02
CA LEU A 14 -10.38 -10.82 -33.84
C LEU A 14 -10.78 -12.05 -33.00
N HIS A 15 -10.31 -12.13 -31.76
CA HIS A 15 -10.68 -13.19 -30.81
C HIS A 15 -11.97 -12.90 -30.03
N GLY A 16 -12.79 -11.94 -30.48
CA GLY A 16 -14.10 -11.64 -29.89
C GLY A 16 -14.08 -10.57 -28.78
N PHE A 17 -12.93 -9.99 -28.47
CA PHE A 17 -12.81 -8.89 -27.52
C PHE A 17 -13.01 -7.54 -28.21
N CYS A 18 -14.25 -7.24 -28.59
CA CYS A 18 -14.60 -6.04 -29.36
C CYS A 18 -14.97 -4.81 -28.49
N ASP A 19 -14.70 -4.86 -27.19
CA ASP A 19 -15.01 -3.76 -26.30
C ASP A 19 -14.07 -2.56 -26.56
N LYS A 20 -14.67 -1.41 -26.87
CA LYS A 20 -13.94 -0.17 -27.18
C LYS A 20 -13.66 0.69 -25.96
N GLU A 21 -14.22 0.32 -24.81
CA GLU A 21 -14.00 1.02 -23.55
C GLU A 21 -12.57 0.84 -23.05
N ALA A 22 -12.04 1.88 -22.41
CA ALA A 22 -10.74 1.81 -21.77
C ALA A 22 -10.84 0.94 -20.52
N LYS A 23 -9.95 -0.05 -20.41
CA LYS A 23 -9.86 -0.97 -19.29
C LYS A 23 -8.70 -0.58 -18.39
N ILE A 24 -8.81 -0.91 -17.11
CA ILE A 24 -7.73 -0.74 -16.13
C ILE A 24 -7.15 -2.11 -15.85
N GLY A 25 -5.82 -2.23 -15.87
CA GLY A 25 -5.15 -3.48 -15.60
C GLY A 25 -3.69 -3.33 -15.25
N LEU A 26 -3.00 -4.47 -15.21
CA LEU A 26 -1.57 -4.59 -14.92
C LEU A 26 -0.86 -5.19 -16.13
N ILE A 27 0.45 -4.96 -16.22
CA ILE A 27 1.30 -5.54 -17.27
C ILE A 27 1.75 -6.93 -16.82
N ALA A 28 1.36 -7.98 -17.56
CA ALA A 28 1.65 -9.37 -17.18
C ALA A 28 3.14 -9.66 -17.07
N GLN A 29 3.98 -9.05 -17.94
CA GLN A 29 5.43 -9.18 -17.88
C GLN A 29 6.01 -8.61 -16.58
N GLU A 30 5.48 -7.47 -16.10
CA GLU A 30 5.90 -6.90 -14.82
C GLU A 30 5.44 -7.79 -13.67
N VAL A 31 4.23 -8.34 -13.71
CA VAL A 31 3.75 -9.24 -12.64
C VAL A 31 4.59 -10.51 -12.58
N GLN A 32 4.95 -11.07 -13.74
CA GLN A 32 5.73 -12.31 -13.84
C GLN A 32 7.13 -12.19 -13.21
N GLU A 33 7.73 -11.01 -13.25
CA GLU A 33 9.06 -10.76 -12.66
C GLU A 33 9.05 -10.90 -11.13
N TYR A 34 7.96 -10.50 -10.47
CA TYR A 34 7.84 -10.54 -9.00
C TYR A 34 7.08 -11.77 -8.50
N TYR A 35 6.01 -12.15 -9.21
CA TYR A 35 5.05 -13.19 -8.83
C TYR A 35 4.73 -14.09 -10.03
N PRO A 36 5.67 -14.95 -10.45
CA PRO A 36 5.48 -15.84 -11.60
C PRO A 36 4.28 -16.78 -11.43
N GLU A 37 3.93 -17.15 -10.20
CA GLU A 37 2.78 -17.99 -9.89
C GLU A 37 1.42 -17.32 -10.17
N ALA A 38 1.39 -16.00 -10.25
CA ALA A 38 0.21 -15.19 -10.57
C ALA A 38 0.05 -14.94 -12.08
N VAL A 39 0.93 -15.50 -12.92
CA VAL A 39 0.90 -15.35 -14.37
C VAL A 39 0.90 -16.72 -15.03
N GLU A 40 0.11 -16.87 -16.09
CA GLU A 40 0.04 -18.10 -16.88
C GLU A 40 0.25 -17.80 -18.37
N VAL A 41 0.93 -18.70 -19.07
CA VAL A 41 1.06 -18.64 -20.53
C VAL A 41 -0.10 -19.41 -21.12
N VAL A 42 -1.00 -18.71 -21.81
CA VAL A 42 -2.09 -19.35 -22.55
C VAL A 42 -1.62 -19.58 -23.97
N LYS A 43 -1.60 -20.85 -24.37
CA LYS A 43 -1.31 -21.25 -25.75
C LYS A 43 -2.57 -21.07 -26.58
N ASN A 44 -2.44 -20.32 -27.66
CA ASN A 44 -3.56 -20.09 -28.57
C ASN A 44 -3.53 -21.13 -29.70
N ASP A 45 -4.16 -22.28 -29.45
CA ASP A 45 -4.27 -23.37 -30.43
C ASP A 45 -5.67 -23.36 -31.08
N HIS A 46 -6.04 -22.27 -31.74
CA HIS A 46 -7.29 -22.21 -32.51
C HIS A 46 -7.14 -22.99 -33.82
N THR A 47 -7.77 -24.18 -33.88
CA THR A 47 -7.77 -25.06 -35.06
C THR A 47 -9.00 -24.89 -35.97
N ASP A 48 -9.93 -23.98 -35.64
CA ASP A 48 -11.27 -23.95 -36.26
C ASP A 48 -11.43 -23.04 -37.48
N SER A 49 -10.39 -22.31 -37.92
CA SER A 49 -10.47 -21.56 -39.19
C SER A 49 -9.12 -21.27 -39.83
N THR A 50 -9.01 -21.56 -41.12
CA THR A 50 -7.78 -21.39 -41.94
C THR A 50 -7.32 -19.93 -42.08
N GLU A 51 -8.16 -18.94 -41.76
CA GLU A 51 -7.77 -17.51 -41.75
C GLU A 51 -7.14 -17.07 -40.42
N VAL A 52 -7.47 -17.73 -39.30
CA VAL A 52 -6.92 -17.43 -37.96
C VAL A 52 -5.64 -18.24 -37.67
N ASP A 53 -5.43 -19.34 -38.40
CA ASP A 53 -4.35 -20.31 -38.18
C ASP A 53 -2.93 -19.72 -38.36
N ASN A 54 -2.79 -18.64 -39.14
CA ASN A 54 -1.50 -17.95 -39.30
C ASN A 54 -1.09 -17.08 -38.09
N ASN A 55 -2.00 -16.86 -37.14
CA ASN A 55 -1.80 -15.98 -35.98
C ASN A 55 -1.86 -16.74 -34.65
N LYS A 56 -1.26 -17.94 -34.57
CA LYS A 56 -0.99 -18.60 -33.28
C LYS A 56 0.01 -17.76 -32.49
N ILE A 57 -0.52 -16.94 -31.59
CA ILE A 57 0.28 -16.10 -30.69
C ILE A 57 -0.03 -16.52 -29.27
N ASP A 58 0.97 -17.08 -28.60
CA ASP A 58 0.91 -17.32 -27.16
C ASP A 58 0.87 -15.98 -26.42
N TYR A 59 0.02 -15.88 -25.41
CA TYR A 59 -0.12 -14.66 -24.62
C TYR A 59 -0.06 -14.95 -23.12
N LEU A 60 0.45 -14.00 -22.36
CA LEU A 60 0.48 -14.05 -20.91
C LEU A 60 -0.84 -13.54 -20.35
N THR A 61 -1.42 -14.31 -19.44
CA THR A 61 -2.61 -13.92 -18.67
C THR A 61 -2.26 -13.77 -17.19
N ILE A 62 -2.97 -12.87 -16.50
CA ILE A 62 -2.80 -12.64 -15.07
C ILE A 62 -3.92 -13.34 -14.32
N LEU A 63 -3.54 -14.17 -13.34
CA LEU A 63 -4.46 -14.85 -12.44
C LEU A 63 -4.79 -13.94 -11.26
N TYR A 64 -5.77 -13.05 -11.46
CA TYR A 64 -6.17 -12.07 -10.43
C TYR A 64 -6.56 -12.72 -9.09
N GLU A 65 -7.10 -13.94 -9.11
CA GLU A 65 -7.45 -14.70 -7.91
C GLU A 65 -6.25 -14.89 -6.97
N LYS A 66 -5.05 -15.09 -7.53
CA LYS A 66 -3.81 -15.25 -6.74
C LYS A 66 -3.22 -13.92 -6.28
N LEU A 67 -3.54 -12.82 -6.97
CA LEU A 67 -3.13 -11.48 -6.54
C LEU A 67 -3.96 -10.95 -5.38
N VAL A 68 -5.23 -11.35 -5.24
CA VAL A 68 -6.12 -10.85 -4.18
C VAL A 68 -5.54 -11.05 -2.77
N PRO A 69 -5.07 -12.26 -2.38
CA PRO A 69 -4.45 -12.47 -1.07
C PRO A 69 -3.20 -11.60 -0.86
N LEU A 70 -2.38 -11.42 -1.89
CA LEU A 70 -1.17 -10.58 -1.84
C LEU A 70 -1.53 -9.10 -1.61
N LEU A 71 -2.57 -8.61 -2.28
CA LEU A 71 -3.06 -7.24 -2.11
C LEU A 71 -3.55 -7.00 -0.67
N VAL A 72 -4.29 -7.96 -0.10
CA VAL A 72 -4.78 -7.86 1.29
C VAL A 72 -3.61 -7.83 2.27
N ALA A 73 -2.63 -8.73 2.11
CA ALA A 73 -1.44 -8.76 2.94
C ALA A 73 -0.63 -7.45 2.82
N GLY A 74 -0.45 -6.94 1.60
CA GLY A 74 0.25 -5.68 1.35
C GLY A 74 -0.43 -4.46 1.99
N ILE A 75 -1.77 -4.41 1.97
CA ILE A 75 -2.53 -3.34 2.64
C ILE A 75 -2.34 -3.43 4.16
N GLN A 76 -2.41 -4.63 4.75
CA GLN A 76 -2.20 -4.82 6.19
C GLN A 76 -0.78 -4.42 6.62
N GLU A 77 0.24 -4.84 5.87
CA GLU A 77 1.62 -4.45 6.13
C GLU A 77 1.81 -2.93 6.02
N LEU A 78 1.24 -2.31 4.97
CA LEU A 78 1.30 -0.87 4.77
C LEU A 78 0.61 -0.12 5.92
N SER A 79 -0.58 -0.55 6.34
CA SER A 79 -1.29 0.01 7.50
C SER A 79 -0.46 -0.09 8.78
N ALA A 80 0.12 -1.26 9.06
CA ALA A 80 0.98 -1.44 10.22
C ALA A 80 2.22 -0.53 10.17
N LYS A 81 2.81 -0.34 8.98
CA LYS A 81 3.94 0.56 8.79
C LYS A 81 3.55 2.01 9.02
N VAL A 82 2.41 2.45 8.50
CA VAL A 82 1.88 3.81 8.74
C VAL A 82 1.62 4.04 10.23
N GLU A 83 1.04 3.08 10.94
CA GLU A 83 0.85 3.16 12.39
C GLU A 83 2.17 3.20 13.17
N SER A 84 3.18 2.44 12.74
CA SER A 84 4.50 2.43 13.38
C SER A 84 5.25 3.76 13.20
N LEU A 85 5.10 4.41 12.03
CA LEU A 85 5.69 5.72 11.74
C LEU A 85 4.88 6.88 12.35
N GLY A 86 3.57 6.68 12.53
CA GLY A 86 2.65 7.64 13.12
C GLY A 86 2.61 7.62 14.64
N LYS A 87 3.32 6.71 15.33
CA LYS A 87 3.58 6.82 16.76
C LYS A 87 4.64 7.91 16.95
N PRO A 88 4.26 9.13 17.41
CA PRO A 88 5.27 10.06 17.87
C PRO A 88 6.11 9.35 18.93
N THR A 89 7.38 9.71 18.97
CA THR A 89 8.37 9.39 19.99
C THR A 89 7.85 9.73 21.40
N ALA A 90 6.93 8.95 21.93
CA ALA A 90 6.38 9.02 23.28
C ALA A 90 6.99 7.94 24.18
N SER A 91 8.25 7.59 23.90
CA SER A 91 9.09 6.80 24.79
C SER A 91 10.40 7.55 25.06
N THR A 92 10.27 8.81 25.47
CA THR A 92 11.18 9.39 26.47
C THR A 92 10.34 9.62 27.72
N ASN A 93 9.92 8.52 28.34
CA ASN A 93 9.27 8.53 29.66
C ASN A 93 10.38 8.69 30.71
N GLY A 94 10.81 9.93 30.93
CA GLY A 94 11.40 10.34 32.21
C GLY A 94 10.28 10.71 33.17
N ASN A 95 10.24 10.07 34.34
CA ASN A 95 9.29 10.30 35.44
C ASN A 95 8.94 11.78 35.67
N ILE A 96 7.64 12.09 35.77
CA ILE A 96 7.15 13.29 36.47
C ILE A 96 6.13 12.84 37.52
N SER A 97 6.64 12.48 38.69
CA SER A 97 5.85 12.33 39.91
C SER A 97 6.03 13.58 40.77
N ASN A 98 4.89 14.22 41.08
CA ASN A 98 4.62 15.24 42.11
C ASN A 98 4.25 16.63 41.57
N LEU A 99 2.95 16.95 41.57
CA LEU A 99 2.46 18.33 41.63
C LEU A 99 1.49 18.48 42.81
N PRO A 100 1.85 19.22 43.89
CA PRO A 100 0.95 19.46 45.01
C PRO A 100 -0.05 20.58 44.73
N THR A 101 -1.27 20.34 45.18
CA THR A 101 -2.47 21.18 45.23
C THR A 101 -2.32 22.47 46.05
N SER A 102 -2.71 23.67 45.52
CA SER A 102 -3.67 24.64 46.12
C SER A 102 -3.68 26.07 45.48
N PRO A 103 -4.73 26.92 45.71
CA PRO A 103 -5.36 27.84 44.74
C PRO A 103 -4.81 29.29 44.87
N ILE A 104 -4.96 30.22 43.92
CA ILE A 104 -6.19 30.93 43.54
C ILE A 104 -6.06 31.48 42.10
N GLY A 105 -6.75 30.83 41.15
CA GLY A 105 -7.67 31.47 40.21
C GLY A 105 -7.18 32.50 39.18
N LEU A 106 -6.38 32.09 38.20
CA LEU A 106 -6.52 32.57 36.81
C LEU A 106 -6.49 31.32 35.91
N SER A 107 -7.70 30.84 35.53
CA SER A 107 -7.97 29.65 34.71
C SER A 107 -6.92 28.52 34.75
N VAL A 108 -7.14 27.59 35.68
CA VAL A 108 -6.42 26.34 35.95
C VAL A 108 -5.98 25.61 34.66
N GLY A 109 -4.68 25.40 34.52
CA GLY A 109 -4.12 24.61 33.42
C GLY A 109 -2.64 24.87 33.20
N ASP A 110 -1.88 24.77 34.30
CA ASP A 110 -0.43 24.61 34.47
C ASP A 110 0.49 24.46 33.24
N LEU A 111 1.75 24.85 33.48
CA LEU A 111 2.96 24.66 32.65
C LEU A 111 3.31 25.82 31.71
N TRP A 112 3.68 26.96 32.28
CA TRP A 112 4.92 27.57 31.77
C TRP A 112 6.09 26.72 32.26
N CYS A 113 6.57 25.83 31.39
CA CYS A 113 7.82 25.10 31.59
C CYS A 113 8.97 26.09 31.47
N ASP A 114 9.50 26.55 32.61
CA ASP A 114 10.76 27.26 32.63
C ASP A 114 11.88 26.29 32.22
N THR A 115 12.59 26.70 31.18
CA THR A 115 13.61 25.91 30.48
C THR A 115 14.94 26.59 30.70
N ASP A 116 15.50 26.51 31.90
CA ASP A 116 16.93 26.69 32.16
C ASP A 116 17.24 26.53 33.67
N ASN A 117 18.43 25.98 33.96
CA ASN A 117 19.11 25.96 35.26
C ASN A 117 18.92 24.72 36.15
N ASP A 118 19.42 23.57 35.68
CA ASP A 118 20.15 22.53 36.44
C ASP A 118 19.72 22.24 37.90
N ASN A 119 18.43 22.01 38.15
CA ASN A 119 17.91 21.17 39.23
C ASN A 119 18.58 21.35 40.63
N VAL A 120 18.75 22.59 41.12
CA VAL A 120 19.23 22.85 42.49
C VAL A 120 18.06 23.22 43.40
N ILE A 121 17.55 22.24 44.15
CA ILE A 121 16.60 22.49 45.25
C ILE A 121 17.34 23.25 46.36
N LYS A 122 17.07 24.56 46.52
CA LYS A 122 17.50 25.28 47.73
C LYS A 122 16.56 24.90 48.88
N GLN A 123 17.13 24.24 49.90
CA GLN A 123 16.43 23.88 51.13
C GLN A 123 15.91 25.11 51.88
N VAL A 124 14.74 24.91 52.47
CA VAL A 124 13.96 25.83 53.30
C VAL A 124 14.71 26.25 54.57
N ARG A 125 14.51 27.50 55.02
CA ARG A 125 14.49 27.84 56.45
C ARG A 125 13.18 28.52 56.79
#